data_AF-A0A6J4FFM8-F1
#
_entry.id   AF-A0A6J4FFM8-F1
#
_cell.length_a   1.000
_cell.length_b   1.000
_cell.length_c   1.000
_cell.angle_alpha   90.00
_cell.angle_beta   90.00
_cell.angle_gamma   90.00
#
_symmetry.space_group_name_H-M   'P 1'
#
loop_
_entity.id
_entity.type
_entity.pdbx_description
1 polymer ?
#
loop_
_entity_poly.entity_id
_entity_poly.type
_entity_poly.pdbx_seq_one_letter_code
_entity_poly.pdbx_strand_id
1 'polypeptide(L)'
;MIPALLASIGLPLLVKAVGQAMGAIEHPAARTAAGALAEIGGALDNRSVPPEQVAEANRHLERMAELDTAEATAALAQVNDSLRTEAKSEDWYVRRWRPTFGYAMALTWTATMAAIAWAIVAEPAQAPSIIAALVNTSPIWGIALGVLGISVVKRSQDKQGVRS
;
A
#
# COMPACT_ATOMS: atom_id res chain seq x y z
N MET A 1 -18.25 1.53 2.06
CA MET A 1 -18.83 2.35 3.14
C MET A 1 -19.52 3.62 2.62
N ILE A 2 -18.87 4.45 1.81
CA ILE A 2 -19.50 5.68 1.24
C ILE A 2 -20.75 5.37 0.40
N PRO A 3 -20.78 4.35 -0.50
CA PRO A 3 -21.98 4.04 -1.28
C PRO A 3 -23.19 3.63 -0.43
N ALA A 4 -22.98 2.83 0.62
CA ALA A 4 -24.02 2.44 1.56
C ALA A 4 -24.57 3.66 2.35
N LEU A 5 -23.70 4.59 2.72
CA LEU A 5 -24.08 5.81 3.42
C LEU A 5 -24.89 6.74 2.51
N LEU A 6 -24.52 6.84 1.23
CA LEU A 6 -25.28 7.57 0.20
C LEU A 6 -26.63 6.92 -0.09
N ALA A 7 -26.70 5.58 -0.16
CA ALA A 7 -27.97 4.87 -0.35
C ALA A 7 -28.94 5.11 0.82
N SER A 8 -28.44 5.13 2.06
CA SER A 8 -29.26 5.36 3.27
C SER A 8 -29.89 6.75 3.39
N ILE A 9 -29.38 7.72 2.64
CA ILE A 9 -29.83 9.12 2.60
C ILE A 9 -31.09 9.29 1.70
N GLY A 10 -31.29 8.38 0.75
CA GLY A 10 -32.40 8.38 -0.20
C GLY A 10 -32.22 9.30 -1.42
N LEU A 11 -32.83 8.90 -2.54
CA LEU A 11 -32.77 9.59 -3.84
C LEU A 11 -33.04 11.10 -3.78
N PRO A 12 -34.06 11.61 -3.05
CA PRO A 12 -34.35 13.05 -3.02
C PRO A 12 -33.22 13.90 -2.46
N LEU A 13 -32.55 13.43 -1.40
CA LEU A 13 -31.45 14.19 -0.78
C LEU A 13 -30.16 14.06 -1.60
N LEU A 14 -29.94 12.93 -2.28
CA LEU A 14 -28.84 12.77 -3.24
C LEU A 14 -28.98 13.73 -4.43
N VAL A 15 -30.17 13.83 -5.02
CA VAL A 15 -30.44 14.76 -6.13
C VAL A 15 -30.13 16.20 -5.73
N LYS A 16 -30.54 16.61 -4.52
CA LYS A 16 -30.26 17.95 -3.99
C LYS A 16 -28.77 18.19 -3.74
N ALA A 17 -28.07 17.23 -3.11
CA ALA A 17 -26.65 17.34 -2.80
C ALA A 17 -25.78 17.38 -4.08
N VAL A 18 -26.05 16.48 -5.04
CA VAL A 18 -25.34 16.45 -6.33
C VAL A 18 -25.65 17.69 -7.14
N GLY A 19 -26.91 18.14 -7.17
CA GLY A 19 -27.29 19.38 -7.86
C GLY A 19 -26.55 20.61 -7.33
N GLN A 20 -26.43 20.74 -5.99
CA GLN A 20 -25.65 21.82 -5.37
C GLN A 20 -24.16 21.74 -5.69
N ALA A 21 -23.58 20.54 -5.64
CA ALA A 21 -22.16 20.34 -5.98
C ALA A 21 -21.88 20.67 -7.46
N MET A 22 -22.76 20.27 -8.38
CA MET A 22 -22.63 20.59 -9.80
C MET A 22 -22.82 22.09 -10.08
N GLY A 23 -23.68 22.77 -9.32
CA GLY A 23 -23.90 24.22 -9.44
C GLY A 23 -22.68 25.08 -9.06
N ALA A 24 -21.77 24.53 -8.23
CA ALA A 24 -20.54 25.20 -7.83
C ALA A 24 -19.41 25.12 -8.88
N ILE A 25 -19.59 24.32 -9.94
CA ILE A 25 -18.56 24.12 -10.98
C ILE A 25 -18.80 25.10 -12.14
N GLU A 26 -17.78 25.88 -12.48
CA GLU A 26 -17.80 26.83 -13.60
C GLU A 26 -17.58 26.12 -14.95
N HIS A 27 -18.49 25.22 -15.31
CA HIS A 27 -18.51 24.55 -16.62
C HIS A 27 -19.95 24.51 -17.17
N PRO A 28 -20.19 24.80 -18.47
CA PRO A 28 -21.54 24.83 -19.03
C PRO A 28 -22.33 23.54 -18.79
N ALA A 29 -21.70 22.37 -19.00
CA ALA A 29 -22.34 21.08 -18.77
C ALA A 29 -22.73 20.84 -17.30
N ALA A 30 -21.92 21.32 -16.34
CA ALA A 30 -22.21 21.18 -14.92
C ALA A 30 -23.40 22.07 -14.52
N ARG A 31 -23.49 23.28 -15.08
CA ARG A 31 -24.61 24.20 -14.85
C ARG A 31 -25.92 23.69 -15.47
N THR A 32 -25.86 23.05 -16.63
CA THR A 32 -27.01 22.34 -17.22
C THR A 32 -27.46 21.16 -16.35
N ALA A 33 -26.52 20.33 -15.90
CA ALA A 33 -26.83 19.19 -15.01
C ALA A 33 -27.43 19.65 -13.68
N ALA A 34 -26.91 20.72 -13.08
CA ALA A 34 -27.45 21.31 -11.85
C ALA A 34 -28.90 21.78 -12.03
N GLY A 35 -29.23 22.42 -13.17
CA GLY A 35 -30.59 22.83 -13.50
C GLY A 35 -31.55 21.65 -13.62
N ALA A 36 -31.16 20.62 -14.37
CA ALA A 36 -31.98 19.41 -14.53
C ALA A 36 -32.21 18.67 -13.20
N LEU A 37 -31.18 18.59 -12.34
CA LEU A 37 -31.31 17.99 -11.01
C LEU A 37 -32.22 18.82 -10.08
N ALA A 38 -32.23 20.15 -10.21
CA ALA A 38 -33.15 21.01 -9.45
C ALA A 38 -34.62 20.80 -9.86
N GLU A 39 -34.89 20.62 -11.16
CA GLU A 39 -36.23 20.29 -11.67
C GLU A 39 -36.71 18.93 -11.14
N ILE A 40 -35.84 17.92 -11.16
CA ILE A 40 -36.14 16.59 -10.59
C ILE A 40 -36.41 16.69 -9.09
N GLY A 41 -35.61 17.47 -8.35
CA GLY A 41 -35.83 17.73 -6.92
C GLY A 41 -37.21 18.34 -6.66
N GLY A 42 -37.61 19.34 -7.45
CA GLY A 42 -38.95 19.94 -7.36
C GLY A 42 -40.08 18.98 -7.69
N ALA A 43 -39.90 18.08 -8.67
CA ALA A 43 -40.86 17.04 -9.01
C ALA A 43 -41.03 16.00 -7.87
N LEU A 44 -39.94 15.66 -7.19
CA LEU A 44 -39.95 14.79 -6.02
C LEU A 44 -40.64 15.46 -4.82
N ASP A 45 -40.34 16.74 -4.54
CA ASP A 45 -40.92 17.50 -3.42
C ASP A 45 -42.43 17.72 -3.60
N ASN A 46 -42.86 18.02 -4.83
CA ASN A 46 -44.28 18.24 -5.16
C ASN A 46 -45.06 16.93 -5.38
N ARG A 47 -44.43 15.76 -5.14
CA ARG A 47 -45.01 14.43 -5.34
C ARG A 47 -45.60 14.19 -6.74
N SER A 48 -45.07 14.87 -7.75
CA SER A 48 -45.45 14.59 -9.15
C SER A 48 -44.85 13.27 -9.63
N VAL A 49 -43.78 12.80 -8.99
CA VAL A 49 -43.31 11.41 -9.07
C VAL A 49 -44.03 10.56 -8.01
N PRO A 50 -44.65 9.43 -8.37
CA PRO A 50 -45.30 8.55 -7.41
C PRO A 50 -44.32 8.08 -6.33
N PRO A 51 -44.69 8.16 -5.03
CA PRO A 51 -43.79 7.80 -3.93
C PRO A 51 -43.35 6.34 -3.96
N GLU A 52 -44.14 5.46 -4.58
CA GLU A 52 -43.81 4.05 -4.76
C GLU A 52 -42.61 3.83 -5.69
N GLN A 53 -42.51 4.61 -6.78
CA GLN A 53 -41.37 4.55 -7.70
C GLN A 53 -40.07 5.04 -7.04
N VAL A 54 -40.16 6.07 -6.21
CA VAL A 54 -39.01 6.58 -5.42
C VAL A 54 -38.58 5.55 -4.38
N ALA A 55 -39.54 4.91 -3.71
CA ALA A 55 -39.25 3.86 -2.73
C ALA A 55 -38.60 2.62 -3.39
N GLU A 56 -39.03 2.24 -4.59
CA GLU A 56 -38.41 1.15 -5.35
C GLU A 56 -37.00 1.50 -5.81
N ALA A 57 -36.77 2.72 -6.30
CA ALA A 57 -35.45 3.19 -6.67
C ALA A 57 -34.49 3.19 -5.46
N ASN A 58 -34.94 3.61 -4.28
CA ASN A 58 -34.14 3.54 -3.05
C ASN A 58 -33.78 2.10 -2.67
N ARG A 59 -34.75 1.17 -2.72
CA ARG A 59 -34.49 -0.26 -2.45
C ARG A 59 -33.45 -0.84 -3.40
N HIS A 60 -33.50 -0.47 -4.69
CA HIS A 60 -32.51 -0.92 -5.66
C HIS A 60 -31.10 -0.38 -5.35
N LEU A 61 -30.99 0.92 -5.02
CA LEU A 61 -29.73 1.55 -4.64
C LEU A 61 -29.14 0.94 -3.37
N GLU A 62 -29.96 0.68 -2.35
CA GLU A 62 -29.55 -0.02 -1.13
C GLU A 62 -29.02 -1.43 -1.46
N ARG A 63 -29.76 -2.19 -2.28
CA ARG A 63 -29.36 -3.54 -2.66
C ARG A 63 -28.05 -3.58 -3.46
N MET A 64 -27.84 -2.63 -4.37
CA MET A 64 -26.59 -2.49 -5.10
C MET A 64 -25.43 -2.16 -4.14
N ALA A 65 -25.61 -1.21 -3.23
CA ALA A 65 -24.58 -0.82 -2.28
C ALA A 65 -24.21 -1.96 -1.30
N GLU A 66 -25.17 -2.80 -0.92
CA GLU A 66 -24.92 -4.03 -0.16
C GLU A 66 -24.05 -5.01 -0.93
N LEU A 67 -24.38 -5.28 -2.20
CA LEU A 67 -23.63 -6.20 -3.06
C LEU A 67 -22.20 -5.73 -3.27
N ASP A 68 -22.00 -4.45 -3.59
CA ASP A 68 -20.66 -3.86 -3.76
C ASP A 68 -19.83 -3.97 -2.48
N THR A 69 -20.46 -3.75 -1.32
CA THR A 69 -19.78 -3.85 -0.03
C THR A 69 -19.43 -5.30 0.30
N ALA A 70 -20.32 -6.25 -0.01
CA ALA A 70 -20.07 -7.68 0.17
C ALA A 70 -18.93 -8.18 -0.73
N GLU A 71 -18.91 -7.77 -2.00
CA GLU A 71 -17.84 -8.10 -2.94
C GLU A 71 -16.49 -7.53 -2.48
N ALA A 72 -16.44 -6.24 -2.11
CA ALA A 72 -15.22 -5.63 -1.59
C ALA A 72 -14.71 -6.34 -0.33
N THR A 73 -15.62 -6.72 0.57
CA THR A 73 -15.27 -7.45 1.80
C THR A 73 -14.73 -8.85 1.47
N ALA A 74 -15.35 -9.57 0.53
CA ALA A 74 -14.91 -10.89 0.10
C ALA A 74 -13.53 -10.83 -0.58
N ALA A 75 -13.29 -9.84 -1.45
CA ALA A 75 -12.01 -9.62 -2.08
C ALA A 75 -10.92 -9.33 -1.04
N LEU A 76 -11.19 -8.44 -0.08
CA LEU A 76 -10.26 -8.15 1.01
C LEU A 76 -10.00 -9.37 1.91
N ALA A 77 -11.01 -10.19 2.16
CA ALA A 77 -10.87 -11.43 2.93
C ALA A 77 -9.96 -12.42 2.19
N GLN A 78 -10.15 -12.60 0.88
CA GLN A 78 -9.33 -13.49 0.05
C GLN A 78 -7.88 -13.01 -0.02
N VAL A 79 -7.65 -11.70 -0.21
CA VAL A 79 -6.31 -11.12 -0.19
C VAL A 79 -5.65 -11.36 1.17
N ASN A 80 -6.34 -11.08 2.27
CA ASN A 80 -5.80 -11.30 3.61
C ASN A 80 -5.49 -12.78 3.89
N ASP A 81 -6.34 -13.70 3.42
CA ASP A 81 -6.12 -15.13 3.58
C ASP A 81 -4.90 -15.63 2.78
N SER A 82 -4.74 -15.15 1.55
CA SER A 82 -3.56 -15.43 0.72
C SER A 82 -2.28 -14.90 1.37
N LEU A 83 -2.27 -13.66 1.87
CA LEU A 83 -1.12 -13.05 2.55
C LEU A 83 -0.77 -13.79 3.84
N ARG A 84 -1.77 -14.23 4.61
CA ARG A 84 -1.54 -15.04 5.81
C ARG A 84 -0.97 -16.41 5.46
N THR A 85 -1.41 -17.01 4.37
CA THR A 85 -0.90 -18.28 3.86
C THR A 85 0.56 -18.14 3.39
N GLU A 86 0.86 -17.08 2.64
CA GLU A 86 2.24 -16.76 2.24
C GLU A 86 3.14 -16.47 3.44
N ALA A 87 2.66 -15.71 4.42
CA ALA A 87 3.41 -15.41 5.65
C ALA A 87 3.69 -16.67 6.49
N LYS A 88 2.80 -17.67 6.44
CA LYS A 88 2.97 -18.98 7.09
C LYS A 88 3.77 -19.97 6.25
N SER A 89 4.07 -19.65 4.99
CA SER A 89 4.85 -20.53 4.12
C SER A 89 6.25 -20.71 4.70
N GLU A 90 6.53 -21.91 5.20
CA GLU A 90 7.82 -22.28 5.79
C GLU A 90 8.89 -22.59 4.72
N ASP A 91 8.95 -21.80 3.65
CA ASP A 91 9.89 -22.07 2.57
C ASP A 91 11.33 -22.05 3.11
N TRP A 92 11.97 -23.20 2.98
CA TRP A 92 13.31 -23.50 3.46
C TRP A 92 14.35 -22.54 2.85
N TYR A 93 14.10 -22.05 1.63
CA TYR A 93 14.93 -21.09 0.93
C TYR A 93 14.82 -19.70 1.57
N VAL A 94 13.60 -19.26 1.92
CA VAL A 94 13.31 -17.96 2.57
C VAL A 94 13.89 -17.88 4.00
N ARG A 95 14.00 -19.01 4.71
CA ARG A 95 14.68 -19.05 6.03
C ARG A 95 16.21 -19.01 5.94
N ARG A 96 16.79 -19.60 4.88
CA ARG A 96 18.25 -19.78 4.77
C ARG A 96 18.96 -18.66 4.02
N TRP A 97 18.31 -17.96 3.08
CA TRP A 97 18.98 -16.90 2.31
C TRP A 97 19.52 -15.77 3.19
N ARG A 98 18.81 -15.35 4.25
CA ARG A 98 19.27 -14.27 5.14
C ARG A 98 20.58 -14.64 5.86
N PRO A 99 20.68 -15.80 6.54
CA PRO A 99 21.96 -16.29 7.05
C PRO A 99 23.04 -16.47 5.98
N THR A 100 22.72 -17.08 4.83
CA THR A 100 23.69 -17.35 3.76
C THR A 100 24.28 -16.05 3.20
N PHE A 101 23.46 -15.02 3.00
CA PHE A 101 23.90 -13.71 2.58
C PHE A 101 24.86 -13.09 3.60
N GLY A 102 24.53 -13.19 4.91
CA GLY A 102 25.40 -12.72 5.97
C GLY A 102 26.76 -13.42 6.00
N TYR A 103 26.79 -14.74 5.84
CA TYR A 103 28.04 -15.51 5.78
C TYR A 103 28.87 -15.19 4.52
N ALA A 104 28.22 -15.10 3.36
CA ALA A 104 28.90 -14.72 2.11
C ALA A 104 29.50 -13.31 2.19
N MET A 105 28.79 -12.37 2.83
CA MET A 105 29.28 -11.01 3.03
C MET A 105 30.46 -10.96 4.00
N ALA A 106 30.36 -11.67 5.13
CA ALA A 106 31.45 -11.78 6.10
C ALA A 106 32.71 -12.38 5.46
N LEU A 107 32.55 -13.47 4.69
CA LEU A 107 33.65 -14.11 3.98
C LEU A 107 34.30 -13.15 2.97
N THR A 108 33.50 -12.48 2.15
CA THR A 108 33.99 -11.52 1.14
C THR A 108 34.73 -10.37 1.82
N TRP A 109 34.21 -9.84 2.93
CA TRP A 109 34.84 -8.78 3.69
C TRP A 109 36.18 -9.21 4.27
N THR A 110 36.23 -10.37 4.93
CA THR A 110 37.47 -10.93 5.49
C THR A 110 38.51 -11.17 4.39
N ALA A 111 38.12 -11.73 3.26
CA ALA A 111 39.01 -11.94 2.12
C ALA A 111 39.55 -10.61 1.55
N THR A 112 38.68 -9.60 1.44
CA THR A 112 39.06 -8.27 0.95
C THR A 112 40.05 -7.58 1.91
N MET A 113 39.78 -7.62 3.22
CA MET A 113 40.67 -7.02 4.21
C MET A 113 42.01 -7.77 4.31
N ALA A 114 42.01 -9.09 4.18
CA ALA A 114 43.23 -9.89 4.13
C ALA A 114 44.07 -9.56 2.89
N ALA A 115 43.43 -9.44 1.71
CA ALA A 115 44.12 -9.06 0.48
C ALA A 115 44.74 -7.65 0.57
N ILE A 116 44.03 -6.69 1.15
CA ILE A 116 44.53 -5.33 1.38
C ILE A 116 45.71 -5.34 2.35
N ALA A 117 45.58 -6.04 3.49
CA ALA A 117 46.65 -6.15 4.47
C ALA A 117 47.92 -6.78 3.85
N TRP A 118 47.75 -7.84 3.06
CA TRP A 118 48.84 -8.48 2.34
C TRP A 118 49.48 -7.52 1.32
N ALA A 119 48.69 -6.81 0.53
CA ALA A 119 49.19 -5.88 -0.48
C ALA A 119 50.01 -4.72 0.14
N ILE A 120 49.59 -4.21 1.30
CA ILE A 120 50.34 -3.16 2.03
C ILE A 120 51.69 -3.68 2.53
N VAL A 121 51.75 -4.93 3.00
CA VAL A 121 53.01 -5.55 3.46
C VAL A 121 53.93 -5.87 2.28
N ALA A 122 53.36 -6.38 1.17
CA ALA A 122 54.11 -6.72 -0.03
C ALA A 122 54.65 -5.48 -0.76
N GLU A 123 53.86 -4.40 -0.81
CA GLU A 123 54.19 -3.19 -1.55
C GLU A 123 53.91 -1.91 -0.74
N PRO A 124 54.74 -1.59 0.27
CA PRO A 124 54.48 -0.47 1.20
C PRO A 124 54.41 0.89 0.49
N ALA A 125 55.13 1.05 -0.62
CA ALA A 125 55.10 2.28 -1.42
C ALA A 125 53.71 2.57 -2.02
N GLN A 126 52.89 1.53 -2.24
CA GLN A 126 51.52 1.67 -2.74
C GLN A 126 50.48 1.83 -1.63
N ALA A 127 50.86 1.75 -0.35
CA ALA A 127 49.91 1.84 0.75
C ALA A 127 49.00 3.08 0.69
N PRO A 128 49.48 4.29 0.33
CA PRO A 128 48.62 5.47 0.23
C PRO A 128 47.52 5.34 -0.84
N SER A 129 47.85 4.79 -2.02
CA SER A 129 46.87 4.63 -3.12
C SER A 129 45.87 3.52 -2.80
N ILE A 130 46.32 2.42 -2.17
CA ILE A 130 45.45 1.33 -1.71
C ILE A 130 44.45 1.84 -0.66
N ILE A 131 44.91 2.61 0.33
CA ILE A 131 44.04 3.19 1.36
C ILE A 131 43.03 4.16 0.73
N ALA A 132 43.46 5.02 -0.21
CA ALA A 132 42.57 5.93 -0.91
C ALA A 132 41.47 5.19 -1.70
N ALA A 133 41.83 4.10 -2.39
CA ALA A 133 40.87 3.27 -3.11
C ALA A 133 39.88 2.57 -2.17
N LEU A 134 40.34 2.10 -0.99
CA LEU A 134 39.47 1.54 0.04
C LEU A 134 38.44 2.57 0.53
N VAL A 135 38.88 3.80 0.82
CA VAL A 135 37.98 4.89 1.25
C VAL A 135 36.91 5.16 0.19
N ASN A 136 37.28 5.19 -1.10
CA ASN A 136 36.33 5.39 -2.19
C ASN A 136 35.30 4.24 -2.34
N THR A 137 35.61 3.06 -1.80
CA THR A 137 34.70 1.90 -1.79
C THR A 137 33.77 1.90 -0.56
N SER A 138 33.94 2.83 0.39
CA SER A 138 33.09 2.91 1.59
C SER A 138 31.58 3.02 1.32
N PRO A 139 31.10 3.74 0.29
CA PRO A 139 29.67 3.85 0.01
C PRO A 139 28.99 2.50 -0.28
N ILE A 140 29.63 1.64 -1.08
CA ILE A 140 29.07 0.31 -1.41
C ILE A 140 29.02 -0.59 -0.17
N TRP A 141 30.03 -0.51 0.70
CA TRP A 141 30.05 -1.23 1.97
C TRP A 141 29.03 -0.68 2.98
N GLY A 142 28.80 0.63 3.00
CA GLY A 142 27.76 1.24 3.83
C GLY A 142 26.36 0.70 3.50
N ILE A 143 26.06 0.55 2.21
CA ILE A 143 24.78 -0.04 1.76
C ILE A 143 24.70 -1.53 2.16
N ALA A 144 25.74 -2.31 1.85
CA ALA A 144 25.77 -3.75 2.14
C ALA A 144 25.63 -4.06 3.64
N LEU A 145 26.36 -3.34 4.49
CA LEU A 145 26.30 -3.48 5.94
C LEU A 145 25.00 -2.93 6.52
N GLY A 146 24.41 -1.89 5.92
CA GLY A 146 23.09 -1.38 6.29
C GLY A 146 21.99 -2.43 6.10
N VAL A 147 22.00 -3.14 4.96
CA VAL A 147 21.06 -4.26 4.69
C VAL A 147 21.25 -5.38 5.72
N LEU A 148 22.50 -5.71 6.04
CA LEU A 148 22.80 -6.73 7.06
C LEU A 148 22.30 -6.30 8.44
N GLY A 149 22.50 -5.04 8.84
CA GLY A 149 21.99 -4.48 10.09
C GLY A 149 20.47 -4.60 10.24
N ILE A 150 19.72 -4.22 9.19
CA ILE A 150 18.26 -4.36 9.17
C ILE A 150 17.84 -5.83 9.30
N SER A 151 18.54 -6.75 8.64
CA SER A 151 18.24 -8.18 8.70
C SER A 151 18.43 -8.77 10.10
N VAL A 152 19.43 -8.31 10.85
CA VAL A 152 19.72 -8.72 12.23
C VAL A 152 18.66 -8.19 13.19
N VAL A 153 18.28 -6.91 13.06
CA VAL A 153 17.24 -6.28 13.89
C VAL A 153 15.90 -7.01 13.73
N LYS A 154 15.46 -7.25 12.48
CA LYS A 154 14.21 -7.98 12.21
C LYS A 154 14.24 -9.39 12.82
N ARG A 155 15.35 -10.12 12.66
CA ARG A 155 15.50 -11.46 13.26
C ARG A 155 15.48 -11.42 14.80
N SER A 156 15.99 -10.36 15.41
CA SER A 156 15.94 -10.19 16.87
C SER A 156 14.49 -9.99 17.35
N GLN A 157 13.72 -9.16 16.64
CA GLN A 157 12.29 -8.93 16.90
C GLN A 157 11.48 -10.21 16.73
N ASP A 158 11.71 -10.97 15.66
CA ASP A 158 11.06 -12.27 15.42
C ASP A 158 11.28 -13.24 16.59
N LYS A 159 12.47 -13.24 17.21
CA LYS A 159 12.78 -14.10 18.38
C LYS A 159 12.16 -13.59 19.68
N GLN A 160 11.93 -12.29 19.81
CA GLN A 160 11.32 -11.69 21.01
C GLN A 160 9.82 -11.98 21.06
N GLY A 161 9.11 -11.94 19.92
CA GLY A 161 7.69 -12.28 19.83
C GLY A 161 7.36 -13.76 20.11
N VAL A 162 8.36 -14.65 20.10
CA VAL A 162 8.19 -16.09 20.43
C VAL A 162 8.33 -16.36 21.94
N ARG A 163 8.71 -15.36 22.75
CA ARG A 163 8.94 -15.48 24.20
C ARG A 163 7.83 -14.89 25.09
N SER A 164 6.74 -14.40 24.52
CA SER A 164 5.54 -13.91 25.24
C SER A 164 4.37 -14.87 25.07
#